data_AF-A0A537RSA7-F1
#
_entry.id   AF-A0A537RSA7-F1
#
_cell.length_a   1.000
_cell.length_b   1.000
_cell.length_c   1.000
_cell.angle_alpha   90.00
_cell.angle_beta   90.00
_cell.angle_gamma   90.00
#
_symmetry.space_group_name_H-M   'P 1'
#
loop_
_entity.id
_entity.type
_entity.pdbx_description
1 polymer ?
#
loop_
_entity_poly.entity_id
_entity_poly.type
_entity_poly.pdbx_seq_one_letter_code
_entity_poly.pdbx_strand_id
1 'polypeptide(L)' 'MASGWQFHQDATPTPGEVEAMVAVLEGRHGAWAADVAEFFSTLHSLKGDAGRSWAWAGVAELVRRNAEARLGEQAP' A
#
# COMPACT_ATOMS: atom_id res chain seq x y z
N MET A 1 -16.07 -30.42 10.49
CA MET A 1 -16.76 -29.44 9.63
C MET A 1 -15.77 -28.34 9.32
N ALA A 2 -15.13 -28.39 8.15
CA ALA A 2 -14.23 -27.33 7.72
C ALA A 2 -15.09 -26.14 7.33
N SER A 3 -15.07 -25.07 8.12
CA SER A 3 -15.66 -23.79 7.74
C SER A 3 -14.85 -23.26 6.56
N GLY A 4 -15.28 -23.63 5.35
CA GLY A 4 -14.78 -23.09 4.11
C GLY A 4 -15.15 -21.62 4.04
N TRP A 5 -14.31 -20.78 4.64
CA TRP A 5 -14.26 -19.37 4.31
C TRP A 5 -13.82 -19.29 2.84
N GLN A 6 -14.80 -19.13 1.96
CA GLN A 6 -14.59 -18.92 0.54
C GLN A 6 -13.92 -17.55 0.37
N PHE A 7 -12.60 -17.51 0.51
CA PHE A 7 -11.79 -16.34 0.17
C PHE A 7 -11.64 -16.26 -1.35
N HIS A 8 -12.71 -15.87 -2.02
CA HIS A 8 -12.62 -15.21 -3.31
C HIS A 8 -13.52 -13.97 -3.31
N GLN A 9 -13.46 -13.20 -2.22
CA GLN A 9 -13.80 -11.79 -2.27
C GLN A 9 -12.63 -11.11 -2.97
N ASP A 10 -12.96 -10.30 -3.98
CA ASP A 10 -12.00 -9.39 -4.60
C ASP A 10 -11.32 -8.59 -3.49
N ALA A 11 -10.07 -8.92 -3.22
CA ALA A 11 -9.29 -8.35 -2.11
C ALA A 11 -8.59 -7.06 -2.53
N THR A 12 -8.97 -6.51 -3.68
CA THR A 12 -8.44 -5.25 -4.20
C THR A 12 -9.02 -4.11 -3.37
N PRO A 13 -8.18 -3.32 -2.66
CA PRO A 13 -8.68 -2.19 -1.89
C PRO A 13 -9.25 -1.13 -2.83
N THR A 14 -10.33 -0.51 -2.39
CA THR A 14 -10.93 0.66 -3.03
C THR A 14 -9.98 1.87 -2.98
N PRO A 15 -10.15 2.88 -3.85
CA PRO A 15 -9.33 4.09 -3.80
C PRO A 15 -9.31 4.78 -2.42
N GLY A 16 -10.46 4.85 -1.74
CA GLY A 16 -10.54 5.45 -0.39
C GLY A 16 -9.81 4.63 0.68
N GLU A 17 -9.77 3.30 0.56
CA GLU A 17 -8.97 2.45 1.44
C GLU A 17 -7.47 2.66 1.20
N VAL A 18 -7.06 2.79 -0.07
CA VAL A 18 -5.68 3.11 -0.44
C VAL A 18 -5.25 4.46 0.16
N GLU A 19 -6.09 5.50 0.06
CA GLU A 19 -5.81 6.81 0.67
C GLU A 19 -5.66 6.72 2.20
N ALA A 20 -6.55 5.98 2.86
CA ALA A 20 -6.47 5.77 4.30
C ALA A 20 -5.18 5.03 4.71
N MET A 21 -4.79 4.01 3.94
CA MET A 21 -3.53 3.29 4.16
C MET A 21 -2.32 4.21 4.02
N VAL A 22 -2.29 5.04 2.97
CA VAL A 22 -1.23 6.04 2.75
C VAL A 22 -1.15 7.00 3.92
N ALA A 23 -2.27 7.59 4.35
CA ALA A 23 -2.30 8.54 5.45
C ALA A 23 -1.75 7.95 6.77
N VAL A 24 -2.11 6.70 7.07
CA VAL A 24 -1.61 5.99 8.26
C VAL A 24 -0.11 5.74 8.15
N LEU A 25 0.37 5.28 7.00
CA LEU A 25 1.79 4.99 6.80
C LEU A 25 2.63 6.26 6.87
N GLU A 26 2.21 7.33 6.21
CA GLU A 26 2.90 8.62 6.26
C GLU A 26 2.94 9.17 7.68
N GLY A 27 1.84 9.08 8.44
CA GLY A 27 1.80 9.55 9.82
C GLY A 27 2.65 8.73 10.80
N ARG A 28 2.82 7.42 10.56
CA ARG A 28 3.57 6.51 11.45
C ARG A 28 5.04 6.34 11.07
N HIS A 29 5.34 6.38 9.78
CA HIS A 29 6.66 6.02 9.24
C HIS A 29 7.36 7.19 8.53
N GLY A 30 6.66 8.29 8.26
CA GLY A 30 7.24 9.48 7.63
C GLY A 30 7.95 9.14 6.33
N ALA A 31 9.24 9.47 6.23
CA ALA A 31 10.07 9.21 5.06
C ALA A 31 10.14 7.73 4.64
N TRP A 32 9.91 6.79 5.58
CA TRP A 32 9.98 5.34 5.31
C TRP A 32 8.65 4.74 4.84
N ALA A 33 7.57 5.53 4.75
CA ALA A 33 6.24 5.02 4.45
C ALA A 33 6.17 4.25 3.12
N ALA A 34 6.89 4.71 2.09
CA ALA A 34 6.94 4.04 0.79
C ALA A 34 7.66 2.69 0.88
N ASP A 35 8.81 2.65 1.57
CA ASP A 35 9.60 1.42 1.73
C ASP A 35 8.84 0.35 2.54
N VAL A 36 8.07 0.77 3.55
CA VAL A 36 7.20 -0.12 4.32
C VAL A 36 6.10 -0.73 3.43
N ALA A 37 5.48 0.07 2.56
CA ALA A 37 4.49 -0.44 1.61
C ALA A 37 5.11 -1.40 0.57
N GLU A 38 6.31 -1.07 0.07
CA GLU A 38 7.07 -1.90 -0.86
C GLU A 38 7.46 -3.25 -0.23
N PHE A 39 7.83 -3.25 1.06
CA PHE A 39 8.08 -4.47 1.83
C PHE A 39 6.84 -5.38 1.84
N PHE A 40 5.65 -4.84 2.10
CA PHE A 40 4.43 -5.65 2.08
C PHE A 40 4.09 -6.16 0.69
N SER A 41 4.31 -5.35 -0.36
CA SER A 41 4.15 -5.79 -1.74
C SER A 41 5.03 -7.01 -2.05
N THR A 42 6.31 -6.92 -1.68
CA THR A 42 7.29 -8.01 -1.86
C THR A 42 6.91 -9.24 -1.06
N LEU A 43 6.51 -9.07 0.21
CA LEU A 43 6.09 -10.16 1.08
C LEU A 43 4.90 -10.95 0.49
N HIS A 44 3.90 -10.25 -0.05
CA HIS A 44 2.75 -10.88 -0.68
C HIS A 44 3.12 -11.55 -2.01
N SER A 45 4.01 -10.94 -2.80
CA SER A 45 4.55 -11.55 -4.02
C SER A 45 5.23 -12.89 -3.73
N LEU A 46 6.11 -12.93 -2.72
CA LEU A 46 6.81 -14.15 -2.28
C LEU A 46 5.86 -15.23 -1.76
N LYS A 47 4.69 -14.86 -1.26
CA LYS A 47 3.64 -15.77 -0.81
C LYS A 47 2.69 -16.23 -1.93
N GLY A 48 2.91 -15.78 -3.16
CA GLY A 48 2.04 -16.07 -4.31
C GLY A 48 0.72 -15.30 -4.28
N ASP A 49 0.60 -14.25 -3.47
CA ASP A 49 -0.59 -13.39 -3.34
C ASP A 49 -0.43 -12.15 -4.22
N ALA A 50 -0.62 -12.35 -5.53
CA ALA A 50 -0.42 -11.31 -6.54
C ALA A 50 -1.37 -10.11 -6.36
N GLY A 51 -2.61 -10.35 -5.92
CA GLY A 51 -3.61 -9.30 -5.70
C GLY A 51 -3.19 -8.33 -4.60
N ARG A 52 -2.81 -8.87 -3.43
CA ARG A 52 -2.31 -8.03 -2.34
C ARG A 52 -0.95 -7.43 -2.64
N SER A 53 -0.09 -8.14 -3.37
CA SER A 53 1.19 -7.60 -3.83
C SER A 53 0.96 -6.33 -4.67
N TRP A 54 0.07 -6.39 -5.66
CA TRP A 54 -0.24 -5.26 -6.52
C TRP A 54 -0.90 -4.10 -5.76
N ALA A 55 -1.82 -4.40 -4.85
CA ALA A 55 -2.44 -3.39 -3.99
C ALA A 55 -1.41 -2.59 -3.18
N TRP A 56 -0.46 -3.29 -2.54
CA TRP A 56 0.61 -2.65 -1.78
C TRP A 56 1.61 -1.89 -2.64
N ALA A 57 1.86 -2.34 -3.88
CA ALA A 57 2.66 -1.58 -4.84
C ALA A 57 2.00 -0.25 -5.21
N GLY A 58 0.67 -0.25 -5.39
CA GLY A 58 -0.11 0.98 -5.62
C GLY A 58 -0.04 1.95 -4.44
N VAL A 59 -0.10 1.45 -3.20
CA VAL A 59 0.09 2.26 -1.98
C VAL A 59 1.50 2.88 -1.95
N ALA A 60 2.54 2.07 -2.20
CA ALA A 60 3.92 2.56 -2.21
C ALA A 60 4.12 3.69 -3.24
N GLU A 61 3.53 3.52 -4.43
CA GLU A 61 3.57 4.53 -5.48
C GLU A 61 2.86 5.83 -5.08
N LEU A 62 1.68 5.74 -4.46
CA LEU A 62 0.96 6.93 -4.02
C LEU A 62 1.72 7.67 -2.90
N VAL A 63 2.35 6.94 -1.96
CA VAL A 63 3.22 7.56 -0.95
C VAL A 63 4.38 8.32 -1.60
N ARG A 64 5.05 7.72 -2.61
CA ARG A 64 6.16 8.38 -3.32
C ARG A 64 5.71 9.67 -3.98
N ARG A 65 4.57 9.64 -4.68
CA ARG A 65 3.99 10.84 -5.32
C ARG A 65 3.65 11.92 -4.31
N ASN A 66 3.06 11.56 -3.17
CA ASN A 66 2.76 12.53 -2.11
C ASN A 66 4.05 13.12 -1.50
N ALA A 67 5.09 12.30 -1.32
CA ALA A 67 6.38 12.77 -0.84
C ALA A 67 7.05 13.72 -1.85
N GLU A 68 7.04 13.38 -3.14
CA GLU A 68 7.53 14.23 -4.23
C GLU A 68 6.77 15.55 -4.32
N ALA A 69 5.43 15.51 -4.22
CA ALA A 69 4.59 16.71 -4.23
C ALA A 69 4.94 17.65 -3.07
N ARG A 70 5.13 17.12 -1.86
CA ARG A 70 5.58 17.93 -0.70
C ARG A 70 6.96 18.55 -0.91
N LEU A 71 7.89 17.83 -1.52
CA LEU A 71 9.22 18.37 -1.84
C LEU A 71 9.16 19.43 -2.94
N GLY A 72 8.30 19.25 -3.95
CA GLY A 72 8.06 20.22 -5.02
C GLY A 72 7.40 21.50 -4.54
N GLU A 73 6.45 21.42 -3.60
CA GLU A 73 5.83 22.58 -2.95
C GLU A 73 6.79 23.36 -2.04
N GLN A 74 7.88 22.73 -1.59
CA GLN A 74 8.90 23.34 -0.74
C GLN A 74 10.08 23.96 -1.52
N ALA A 75 10.10 23.84 -2.86
CA ALA A 75 11.10 24.47 -3.70
C ALA A 75 10.69 25.95 -4.02
N PRO A 76 11.60 26.93 -3.84
CA PRO A 76 11.30 28.36 -3.99
C PRO A 76 11.06 28.82 -5.44
#